data_AF-U5D6E2-F1
#
_entry.id   AF-U5D6E2-F1
#
_cell.length_a   1.000
_cell.length_b   1.000
_cell.length_c   1.000
_cell.angle_alpha   90.00
_cell.angle_beta   90.00
_cell.angle_gamma   90.00
#
_symmetry.space_group_name_H-M   'P 1'
#
loop_
_entity.id
_entity.type
_entity.pdbx_description
1 polymer ?
#
loop_
_entity_poly.entity_id
_entity_poly.type
_entity_poly.pdbx_seq_one_letter_code
_entity_poly.pdbx_strand_id
1 'polypeptide(L)'
;MKLLDLSGCNCLNAKAIHEVEGLCPKLIGLRYGRHLGFSGGHINLEMGQAIGKSFPNLKWLNLRGSGIDRYGLQSILESCKGLEYLNVMGCPRLTQCSTLTDKVADILEFKCSKISNFYNYDHEYDQDFNGFDLGYS
;
A
#
# COMPACT_ATOMS: atom_id res chain seq x y z
N MET A 1 -12.92 -13.02 -0.05
CA MET A 1 -12.63 -11.60 -0.31
C MET A 1 -11.19 -11.49 -0.82
N LYS A 2 -10.94 -10.76 -1.92
CA LYS A 2 -9.59 -10.63 -2.52
C LYS A 2 -9.01 -9.20 -2.37
N LEU A 3 -9.88 -8.19 -2.25
CA LEU A 3 -9.52 -6.80 -1.98
C LEU A 3 -10.15 -6.36 -0.66
N LEU A 4 -9.37 -5.69 0.18
CA LEU A 4 -9.82 -5.03 1.39
C LEU A 4 -9.64 -3.53 1.20
N ASP A 5 -10.74 -2.79 1.17
CA ASP A 5 -10.73 -1.33 1.06
C ASP A 5 -11.05 -0.71 2.41
N LEU A 6 -10.06 0.00 2.97
CA LEU A 6 -10.12 0.73 4.23
C LEU A 6 -9.83 2.21 4.01
N SER A 7 -10.07 2.71 2.80
CA SER A 7 -9.98 4.13 2.47
C SER A 7 -10.85 4.96 3.39
N GLY A 8 -10.30 6.07 3.91
CA GLY A 8 -11.02 6.95 4.83
C GLY A 8 -11.12 6.45 6.28
N CYS A 9 -10.73 5.21 6.57
CA CYS A 9 -10.71 4.68 7.93
C CYS A 9 -9.56 5.27 8.76
N ASN A 10 -9.85 5.65 10.00
CA ASN A 10 -8.83 6.02 11.00
C ASN A 10 -8.42 4.85 11.91
N CYS A 11 -9.09 3.71 11.76
CA CYS A 11 -9.02 2.62 12.73
C CYS A 11 -7.94 1.58 12.42
N LEU A 12 -7.17 1.74 11.34
CA LEU A 12 -6.14 0.76 11.01
C LEU A 12 -4.98 0.89 12.00
N ASN A 13 -4.81 -0.15 12.79
CA ASN A 13 -3.71 -0.38 13.70
C ASN A 13 -3.35 -1.88 13.66
N ALA A 14 -2.26 -2.28 14.33
CA ALA A 14 -1.82 -3.68 14.33
C ALA A 14 -2.91 -4.66 14.80
N LYS A 15 -3.73 -4.27 15.78
CA LYS A 15 -4.83 -5.10 16.28
C LYS A 15 -5.90 -5.32 15.21
N ALA A 16 -6.31 -4.27 14.51
CA ALA A 16 -7.27 -4.38 13.40
C ALA A 16 -6.73 -5.28 12.28
N ILE A 17 -5.44 -5.22 11.99
CA ILE A 17 -4.80 -6.10 10.99
C ILE A 17 -4.88 -7.58 11.43
N HIS A 18 -4.56 -7.88 12.69
CA HIS A 18 -4.67 -9.24 13.22
C HIS A 18 -6.11 -9.78 13.24
N GLU A 19 -7.10 -8.93 13.46
CA GLU A 19 -8.51 -9.33 13.38
C GLU A 19 -8.90 -9.67 11.93
N VAL A 20 -8.40 -8.93 10.94
CA VAL A 20 -8.72 -9.18 9.53
C VAL A 20 -7.90 -10.33 8.92
N GLU A 21 -6.71 -10.60 9.45
CA GLU A 21 -5.86 -11.75 9.07
C GLU A 21 -6.65 -13.06 9.08
N GLY A 22 -7.41 -13.32 10.15
CA GLY A 22 -8.23 -14.52 10.29
C GLY A 22 -9.46 -14.56 9.39
N LEU A 23 -9.91 -13.41 8.88
CA LEU A 23 -11.11 -13.29 8.05
C LEU A 23 -10.80 -13.40 6.56
N CYS A 24 -9.58 -13.04 6.14
CA CYS A 24 -9.23 -12.87 4.73
C CYS A 24 -7.89 -13.54 4.34
N PRO A 25 -7.76 -14.88 4.42
CA PRO A 25 -6.50 -15.58 4.11
C PRO A 25 -6.07 -15.51 2.64
N LYS A 26 -6.98 -15.11 1.73
CA LYS A 26 -6.73 -14.96 0.29
C LYS A 26 -6.67 -13.49 -0.13
N LEU A 27 -6.27 -12.59 0.77
CA LEU A 27 -6.16 -11.19 0.45
C LEU A 27 -5.01 -10.96 -0.54
N ILE A 28 -5.33 -10.31 -1.66
CA ILE A 28 -4.41 -9.99 -2.76
C ILE A 28 -4.23 -8.48 -2.86
N GLY A 29 -5.28 -7.72 -2.55
CA GLY A 29 -5.30 -6.27 -2.60
C GLY A 29 -5.61 -5.63 -1.25
N LEU A 30 -4.89 -4.56 -0.91
CA LEU A 30 -5.17 -3.70 0.24
C LEU A 30 -5.19 -2.24 -0.23
N ARG A 31 -6.31 -1.54 0.00
CA ARG A 31 -6.40 -0.10 -0.14
C ARG A 31 -6.51 0.53 1.24
N TYR A 32 -5.57 1.37 1.60
CA TYR A 32 -5.60 2.12 2.85
C TYR A 32 -4.97 3.49 2.66
N GLY A 33 -5.83 4.49 2.50
CA GLY A 33 -5.41 5.84 2.16
C GLY A 33 -6.50 6.86 2.45
N ARG A 34 -6.16 8.14 2.34
CA ARG A 34 -7.16 9.22 2.42
C ARG A 34 -7.04 10.15 1.23
N HIS A 35 -8.20 10.63 0.79
CA HIS A 35 -8.23 11.77 -0.12
C HIS A 35 -7.71 13.03 0.59
N LEU A 36 -7.02 13.85 -0.21
CA LEU A 36 -6.17 14.98 0.14
C LEU A 36 -6.80 15.90 1.22
N GLY A 37 -6.01 16.24 2.26
CA GLY A 37 -6.35 17.26 3.26
C GLY A 37 -6.34 16.79 4.72
N PHE A 38 -6.37 15.48 4.96
CA PHE A 38 -6.30 14.92 6.31
C PHE A 38 -5.13 13.96 6.43
N SER A 39 -4.30 14.10 7.48
CA SER A 39 -3.18 13.19 7.76
C SER A 39 -3.70 11.76 7.87
N GLY A 40 -3.61 10.95 6.81
CA GLY A 40 -4.02 9.53 6.84
C GLY A 40 -3.35 8.80 8.01
N GLY A 41 -3.97 7.73 8.50
CA GLY A 41 -3.43 7.02 9.66
C GLY A 41 -1.97 6.59 9.42
N HIS A 42 -1.18 6.63 10.50
CA HIS A 42 0.26 6.46 10.44
C HIS A 42 0.65 4.99 10.27
N ILE A 43 1.39 4.68 9.21
CA ILE A 43 1.96 3.35 9.00
C ILE A 43 3.45 3.43 9.34
N ASN A 44 3.76 3.00 10.56
CA ASN A 44 5.12 2.90 11.07
C ASN A 44 5.70 1.49 10.86
N LEU A 45 6.90 1.25 11.38
CA LEU A 45 7.56 -0.08 11.33
C LEU A 45 6.67 -1.21 11.84
N GLU A 46 6.09 -1.08 13.03
CA GLU A 46 5.26 -2.11 13.67
C GLU A 46 4.05 -2.45 12.79
N MET A 47 3.39 -1.42 12.27
CA MET A 47 2.24 -1.58 11.40
C MET A 47 2.62 -2.22 10.05
N GLY A 48 3.76 -1.82 9.47
CA GLY A 48 4.28 -2.45 8.26
C GLY A 48 4.60 -3.93 8.46
N GLN A 49 5.16 -4.30 9.62
CA GLN A 49 5.39 -5.68 10.01
C GLN A 49 4.09 -6.46 10.18
N ALA A 50 3.06 -5.85 10.79
CA ALA A 50 1.74 -6.48 10.93
C ALA A 50 1.12 -6.75 9.55
N ILE A 51 1.08 -5.75 8.65
CA ILE A 51 0.58 -5.92 7.28
C ILE A 51 1.35 -7.03 6.56
N GLY A 52 2.69 -7.00 6.63
CA GLY A 52 3.55 -7.96 5.96
C GLY A 52 3.37 -9.41 6.44
N LYS A 53 3.21 -9.60 7.75
CA LYS A 53 2.98 -10.94 8.35
C LYS A 53 1.59 -11.47 8.06
N SER A 54 0.57 -10.62 8.17
CA SER A 54 -0.82 -11.03 8.00
C SER A 54 -1.21 -11.24 6.54
N PHE A 55 -0.57 -10.53 5.60
CA PHE A 55 -0.87 -10.59 4.16
C PHE A 55 0.39 -10.86 3.31
N PRO A 56 1.04 -12.03 3.46
CA PRO A 56 2.29 -12.33 2.76
C PRO A 56 2.12 -12.46 1.23
N ASN A 57 0.90 -12.74 0.76
CA ASN A 57 0.56 -12.92 -0.66
C ASN A 57 0.02 -11.64 -1.31
N LEU A 58 0.20 -10.48 -0.68
CA LEU A 58 -0.28 -9.22 -1.22
C LEU A 58 0.42 -8.90 -2.54
N LYS A 59 -0.38 -8.64 -3.58
CA LYS A 59 0.08 -8.24 -4.91
C LYS A 59 -0.22 -6.78 -5.22
N TRP A 60 -1.27 -6.24 -4.62
CA TRP A 60 -1.74 -4.89 -4.89
C TRP A 60 -1.86 -4.09 -3.59
N LEU A 61 -1.16 -2.97 -3.51
CA LEU A 61 -1.15 -2.12 -2.33
C LEU A 61 -1.30 -0.65 -2.71
N ASN A 62 -2.36 -0.03 -2.24
CA ASN A 62 -2.60 1.40 -2.44
C ASN A 62 -2.67 2.11 -1.09
N LEU A 63 -1.69 2.97 -0.88
CA LEU A 63 -1.46 3.75 0.33
C LEU A 63 -1.53 5.26 0.08
N ARG A 64 -2.21 5.68 -0.99
CA ARG A 64 -2.32 7.08 -1.40
C ARG A 64 -2.78 7.98 -0.24
N GLY A 65 -2.04 9.06 -0.01
CA GLY A 65 -2.35 10.03 1.05
C GLY A 65 -2.20 9.49 2.49
N SER A 66 -1.62 8.30 2.67
CA SER A 66 -1.37 7.74 3.99
C SER A 66 -0.16 8.37 4.69
N GLY A 67 -0.12 8.24 6.01
CA GLY A 67 1.00 8.67 6.84
C GLY A 67 2.14 7.65 6.92
N ILE A 68 2.40 6.87 5.86
CA ILE A 68 3.42 5.82 5.85
C ILE A 68 4.84 6.40 5.89
N ASP A 69 5.69 5.85 6.76
CA ASP A 69 7.12 6.16 6.81
C ASP A 69 7.98 5.10 6.10
N ARG A 70 9.28 5.41 5.94
CA ARG A 70 10.23 4.54 5.24
C ARG A 70 10.33 3.15 5.87
N TYR A 71 10.19 3.04 7.20
CA TYR A 71 10.39 1.80 7.92
C TYR A 71 9.18 0.89 7.74
N GLY A 72 7.97 1.45 7.84
CA GLY A 72 6.74 0.75 7.54
C GLY A 72 6.72 0.23 6.11
N LEU A 73 7.08 1.07 5.14
CA LEU A 73 7.13 0.66 3.73
C LEU A 73 8.17 -0.44 3.50
N GLN A 74 9.37 -0.28 4.06
CA GLN A 74 10.42 -1.27 3.93
C GLN A 74 9.99 -2.64 4.47
N SER A 75 9.36 -2.70 5.65
CA SER A 75 8.90 -3.97 6.21
C SER A 75 7.80 -4.63 5.38
N ILE A 76 6.93 -3.85 4.75
CA ILE A 76 5.93 -4.39 3.82
C ILE A 76 6.63 -5.01 2.61
N LEU A 77 7.54 -4.29 1.97
CA LEU A 77 8.30 -4.80 0.79
C LEU A 77 9.19 -6.00 1.13
N GLU A 78 9.67 -6.09 2.37
CA GLU A 78 10.44 -7.24 2.84
C GLU A 78 9.58 -8.49 3.04
N SER A 79 8.30 -8.33 3.39
CA SER A 79 7.40 -9.44 3.68
C SER A 79 6.57 -9.85 2.47
N CYS A 80 6.02 -8.89 1.73
CA CYS A 80 5.17 -9.09 0.55
C CYS A 80 6.03 -9.15 -0.72
N LYS A 81 6.76 -10.25 -0.92
CA LYS A 81 7.68 -10.42 -2.06
C LYS A 81 7.01 -10.49 -3.42
N GLY A 82 5.71 -10.79 -3.46
CA GLY A 82 4.92 -10.84 -4.69
C GLY A 82 4.20 -9.54 -5.02
N LEU A 83 4.62 -8.41 -4.43
CA LEU A 83 3.94 -7.13 -4.66
C LEU A 83 4.19 -6.66 -6.10
N GLU A 84 3.12 -6.57 -6.87
CA GLU A 84 3.13 -6.20 -8.29
C GLU A 84 2.74 -4.72 -8.48
N TYR A 85 1.88 -4.18 -7.61
CA TYR A 85 1.42 -2.78 -7.65
C TYR A 85 1.59 -2.09 -6.29
N LEU A 86 2.19 -0.90 -6.30
CA LEU A 86 2.34 -0.04 -5.14
C LEU A 86 2.02 1.44 -5.47
N ASN A 87 1.00 2.00 -4.83
CA ASN A 87 0.69 3.43 -4.90
C ASN A 87 0.95 4.11 -3.56
N VAL A 88 1.92 5.02 -3.52
CA VAL A 88 2.28 5.85 -2.35
C VAL A 88 2.21 7.35 -2.67
N MET A 89 1.37 7.72 -3.64
CA MET A 89 1.18 9.12 -4.04
C MET A 89 0.65 9.97 -2.88
N GLY A 90 1.22 11.15 -2.69
CA GLY A 90 0.78 12.06 -1.64
C GLY A 90 1.11 11.59 -0.21
N CYS A 91 2.07 10.68 -0.04
CA CYS A 91 2.60 10.28 1.27
C CYS A 91 3.72 11.24 1.73
N PRO A 92 3.44 12.22 2.61
CA PRO A 92 4.38 13.29 2.95
C PRO A 92 5.61 12.79 3.72
N ARG A 93 5.50 11.67 4.43
CA ARG A 93 6.57 11.08 5.24
C ARG A 93 7.59 10.29 4.42
N LEU A 94 7.20 9.74 3.27
CA LEU A 94 8.13 9.12 2.32
C LEU A 94 8.88 10.16 1.49
N THR A 95 8.23 11.30 1.23
CA THR A 95 8.77 12.42 0.48
C THR A 95 10.07 12.98 1.10
N GLN A 96 10.40 12.68 2.35
CA GLN A 96 11.67 13.11 2.95
C GLN A 96 12.83 12.10 2.79
N CYS A 97 12.60 10.96 2.13
CA CYS A 97 13.57 9.86 2.07
C CYS A 97 13.92 9.52 0.61
N SER A 98 15.19 9.71 0.24
CA SER A 98 15.73 9.38 -1.10
C SER A 98 16.10 7.90 -1.27
N THR A 99 15.96 7.06 -0.24
CA THR A 99 16.58 5.71 -0.16
C THR A 99 15.63 4.56 -0.54
N LEU A 100 14.44 4.84 -1.09
CA LEU A 100 13.45 3.80 -1.38
C LEU A 100 13.62 3.14 -2.76
N THR A 101 14.47 3.68 -3.62
CA THR A 101 14.62 3.31 -5.03
C THR A 101 15.06 1.86 -5.25
N ASP A 102 15.94 1.33 -4.39
CA ASP A 102 16.55 0.02 -4.64
C ASP A 102 15.60 -1.14 -4.34
N LYS A 103 14.58 -0.92 -3.47
CA LYS A 103 13.63 -1.96 -3.05
C LYS A 103 12.33 -1.98 -3.84
N VAL A 104 12.04 -0.90 -4.58
CA VAL A 104 10.86 -0.82 -5.45
C VAL A 104 11.18 -1.23 -6.89
N ALA A 105 12.44 -1.55 -7.19
CA ALA A 105 12.90 -1.93 -8.52
C ALA A 105 12.20 -3.17 -9.09
N ASP A 106 11.79 -4.10 -8.21
CA ASP A 106 11.11 -5.34 -8.61
C ASP A 106 9.57 -5.19 -8.71
N ILE A 107 9.02 -4.01 -8.40
CA ILE A 107 7.57 -3.76 -8.46
C ILE A 107 7.20 -3.38 -9.89
N LEU A 108 6.24 -4.10 -10.48
CA LEU A 108 5.81 -3.87 -11.86
C LEU A 108 5.22 -2.47 -12.07
N GLU A 109 4.44 -1.98 -11.10
CA GLU A 109 3.84 -0.65 -11.14
C GLU A 109 4.05 0.09 -9.81
N PHE A 110 4.85 1.17 -9.84
CA PHE A 110 5.15 1.99 -8.67
C PHE A 110 4.76 3.46 -8.90
N LYS A 111 3.82 3.99 -8.09
CA LYS A 111 3.38 5.39 -8.12
C LYS A 111 3.87 6.14 -6.88
N CYS A 112 4.70 7.19 -7.05
CA CYS A 112 5.24 8.00 -5.95
C CYS A 112 5.46 9.47 -6.34
N SER A 113 5.26 10.41 -5.41
CA SER A 113 5.35 11.86 -5.66
C SER A 113 6.77 12.42 -5.76
N LYS A 114 7.83 11.63 -5.52
CA LYS A 114 9.22 12.12 -5.51
C LYS A 114 10.23 11.35 -6.35
N ILE A 115 9.79 10.41 -7.18
CA ILE A 115 10.60 9.95 -8.31
C ILE A 115 10.09 10.73 -9.51
N SER A 116 10.67 11.90 -9.74
CA SER A 116 10.48 12.65 -10.96
C SER A 116 11.02 11.82 -12.12
N ASN A 117 10.15 11.03 -12.75
CA ASN A 117 10.09 10.77 -14.20
C ASN A 117 9.11 9.62 -14.54
N PHE A 118 7.85 9.69 -14.12
CA PHE A 118 6.76 9.21 -14.98
C PHE A 118 5.56 10.14 -14.79
N TYR A 119 5.24 10.85 -15.87
CA TYR A 119 4.17 11.84 -15.97
C TYR A 119 2.82 11.21 -15.64
N ASN A 120 2.07 11.79 -14.71
CA ASN A 120 0.87 12.58 -15.03
C ASN A 120 0.11 12.97 -13.77
N TYR A 121 -0.38 14.21 -13.79
CA TYR A 121 -1.32 14.77 -12.84
C TYR A 121 -2.71 14.19 -13.15
N ASP A 122 -2.98 12.95 -12.78
CA ASP A 122 -4.28 12.35 -13.10
C ASP A 122 -5.24 12.35 -11.90
N HIS A 123 -6.28 13.15 -12.09
CA HIS A 123 -7.57 13.08 -11.42
C HIS A 123 -8.27 11.75 -11.79
N GLU A 124 -7.64 10.61 -11.53
CA GLU A 124 -8.27 9.30 -11.77
C GLU A 124 -8.68 8.66 -10.44
N TYR A 125 -9.98 8.33 -10.38
CA TYR A 125 -10.49 7.29 -9.50
C TYR A 125 -9.59 6.06 -9.72
N ASP A 126 -8.91 5.57 -8.67
CA ASP A 126 -8.14 4.32 -8.72
C ASP A 126 -9.08 3.16 -9.15
N GLN A 127 -9.17 2.88 -10.45
CA GLN A 127 -9.90 1.74 -11.02
C GLN A 127 -9.02 0.47 -11.08
N ASP A 128 -7.82 0.53 -10.52
CA ASP A 128 -6.70 -0.37 -10.78
C ASP A 128 -6.87 -1.82 -10.28
N PHE A 129 -7.85 -2.13 -9.42
CA PHE A 129 -8.09 -3.53 -9.01
C PHE A 129 -8.83 -4.35 -10.09
N ASN A 130 -9.53 -3.71 -11.02
CA ASN A 130 -10.30 -4.41 -12.05
C ASN A 130 -9.44 -4.92 -13.23
N GLY A 131 -8.17 -4.49 -13.31
CA GLY A 131 -7.23 -4.85 -14.38
C GLY A 131 -6.30 -6.02 -14.07
N PHE A 132 -6.20 -6.45 -12.81
CA PHE A 132 -5.54 -7.71 -12.49
C PHE A 132 -6.47 -8.86 -12.89
N ASP A 133 -6.24 -9.42 -14.07
CA ASP A 133 -6.93 -10.61 -14.59
C ASP A 133 -6.76 -11.77 -13.59
N LEU A 134 -7.66 -11.81 -12.63
CA LEU A 134 -7.79 -12.88 -11.65
C LEU A 134 -8.62 -13.97 -12.29
N GLY A 135 -8.09 -14.58 -13.36
CA GLY A 135 -8.67 -15.69 -14.12
C GLY A 135 -9.84 -16.33 -13.42
N TYR A 136 -11.03 -15.80 -13.71
CA TYR A 136 -12.28 -16.36 -13.21
C TYR A 136 -12.56 -17.58 -14.09
N SER A 137 -12.11 -18.73 -13.62
CA SER A 137 -12.63 -20.04 -14.01
C SER A 137 -13.24 -20.74 -12.80
#